data_AF-A0A5K7XHY9-F1
#
_entry.id   AF-A0A5K7XHY9-F1
#
_cell.length_a   1.000
_cell.length_b   1.000
_cell.length_c   1.000
_cell.angle_alpha   90.00
_cell.angle_beta   90.00
_cell.angle_gamma   90.00
#
_symmetry.space_group_name_H-M   'P 1'
#
loop_
_entity.id
_entity.type
_entity.pdbx_description
1 polymer ?
#
loop_
_entity_poly.entity_id
_entity_poly.type
_entity_poly.pdbx_seq_one_letter_code
_entity_poly.pdbx_strand_id
1 'polypeptide(L)'
;MSGRPALAEWKGPLQFAIWCQRASPWWIGDLINRGEDVFGEEFAAVWGETLSTEMVSRYASVARRVPPQNRKANLSWSAHAAVARLSHPEQRRMLALALKEGWNSDDLNKKVRELIAERKNEQKKA
;
A
#
# COMPACT_ATOMS: atom_id res chain seq x y z
N MET A 1 -10.95 29.83 28.88
CA MET A 1 -11.22 29.06 27.64
C MET A 1 -11.94 27.78 28.05
N SER A 2 -13.28 27.73 27.92
CA SER A 2 -14.03 26.48 28.08
C SER A 2 -13.54 25.49 27.02
N GLY A 3 -13.12 24.26 27.31
CA GLY A 3 -13.65 23.34 28.31
C GLY A 3 -14.46 22.27 27.56
N ARG A 4 -13.76 21.46 26.75
CA ARG A 4 -14.24 20.40 25.83
C ARG A 4 -14.87 20.90 24.50
N PRO A 5 -14.29 20.53 23.34
CA PRO A 5 -14.89 20.76 22.02
C PRO A 5 -16.24 20.06 21.86
N ALA A 6 -17.14 20.65 21.07
CA ALA A 6 -18.37 20.01 20.64
C ALA A 6 -18.09 18.75 19.81
N LEU A 7 -18.98 17.76 19.85
CA LEU A 7 -18.78 16.47 19.16
C LEU A 7 -18.46 16.62 17.66
N ALA A 8 -19.11 17.57 16.98
CA ALA A 8 -18.88 17.83 15.56
C ALA A 8 -17.44 18.29 15.25
N GLU A 9 -16.78 18.96 16.19
CA GLU A 9 -15.41 19.46 16.04
C GLU A 9 -14.36 18.34 16.06
N TRP A 10 -14.71 17.15 16.58
CA TRP A 10 -13.84 15.96 16.55
C TRP A 10 -13.71 15.34 15.15
N LYS A 11 -14.66 15.61 14.25
CA LYS A 11 -14.68 15.00 12.91
C LYS A 11 -13.43 15.34 12.10
N GLY A 12 -13.02 16.61 12.09
CA GLY A 12 -11.85 17.08 11.32
C GLY A 12 -10.54 16.42 11.77
N PRO A 13 -10.16 16.52 13.05
CA PRO A 13 -8.96 15.88 13.58
C PRO A 13 -8.94 14.35 13.37
N LEU A 14 -10.08 13.68 13.56
CA LEU A 14 -10.17 12.24 13.32
C LEU A 14 -9.97 11.89 11.84
N GLN A 15 -10.60 12.63 10.92
CA GLN A 15 -10.41 12.43 9.48
C GLN A 15 -8.96 12.68 9.05
N PHE A 16 -8.30 13.69 9.63
CA PHE A 16 -6.88 13.95 9.39
C PHE A 16 -6.00 12.81 9.90
N ALA A 17 -6.23 12.32 11.12
CA ALA A 17 -5.50 11.20 11.68
C ALA A 17 -5.64 9.93 10.82
N ILE A 18 -6.85 9.62 10.34
CA ILE A 18 -7.11 8.50 9.42
C ILE A 18 -6.39 8.71 8.08
N TRP A 19 -6.41 9.94 7.54
CA TRP A 19 -5.72 10.25 6.29
C TRP A 19 -4.19 10.04 6.42
N CYS A 20 -3.59 10.56 7.49
CA CYS A 20 -2.19 10.32 7.83
C CYS A 20 -1.91 8.82 7.97
N GLN A 21 -2.70 8.10 8.76
CA GLN A 21 -2.53 6.66 8.97
C GLN A 21 -2.60 5.85 7.67
N ARG A 22 -3.46 6.25 6.71
CA ARG A 22 -3.54 5.62 5.38
C ARG A 22 -2.33 5.94 4.49
N ALA A 23 -1.71 7.10 4.67
CA ALA A 23 -0.55 7.54 3.90
C ALA A 23 0.78 7.03 4.49
N SER A 24 0.89 6.88 5.82
CA SER A 24 2.12 6.49 6.52
C SER A 24 2.81 5.24 5.96
N PRO A 25 2.10 4.15 5.61
CA PRO A 25 2.73 2.99 4.96
C PRO A 25 3.53 3.33 3.70
N TRP A 26 3.06 4.29 2.90
CA TRP A 26 3.75 4.75 1.72
C TRP A 26 4.98 5.57 2.07
N TRP A 27 4.84 6.56 2.95
CA TRP A 27 5.98 7.38 3.38
C TRP A 27 7.09 6.55 4.01
N ILE A 28 6.73 5.62 4.90
CA ILE A 28 7.68 4.71 5.54
C ILE A 28 8.37 3.84 4.49
N GLY A 29 7.60 3.17 3.62
CA GLY A 29 8.15 2.29 2.59
C GLY A 29 9.04 3.03 1.57
N ASP A 30 8.64 4.22 1.14
CA ASP A 30 9.40 5.04 0.19
C ASP A 30 10.70 5.56 0.82
N LEU A 31 10.67 5.99 2.09
CA LEU A 31 11.87 6.41 2.82
C LEU A 31 12.84 5.26 3.06
N ILE A 32 12.33 4.06 3.41
CA ILE A 32 13.17 2.86 3.54
C ILE A 32 13.85 2.55 2.21
N ASN A 33 13.08 2.44 1.12
CA ASN A 33 13.66 2.13 -0.19
C ASN A 33 14.69 3.18 -0.61
N ARG A 34 14.38 4.47 -0.45
CA ARG A 34 15.31 5.55 -0.79
C ARG A 34 16.55 5.53 0.09
N GLY A 35 16.40 5.27 1.38
CA GLY A 35 17.50 5.18 2.33
C GLY A 35 18.44 4.02 2.02
N GLU A 36 17.89 2.82 1.79
CA GLU A 36 18.66 1.65 1.37
C GLU A 36 19.37 1.87 0.03
N ASP A 37 18.72 2.55 -0.93
CA ASP A 37 19.34 2.85 -2.23
C ASP A 37 20.52 3.85 -2.11
N VAL A 38 20.59 4.67 -1.05
CA VAL A 38 21.68 5.64 -0.82
C VAL A 38 22.76 5.11 0.11
N PHE A 39 22.36 4.46 1.20
CA PHE A 39 23.22 4.10 2.32
C PHE A 39 23.39 2.59 2.50
N GLY A 40 22.73 1.77 1.66
CA GLY A 40 22.78 0.31 1.76
C GLY A 40 22.19 -0.19 3.08
N GLU A 41 22.78 -1.26 3.61
CA GLU A 41 22.33 -1.93 4.84
C GLU A 41 22.46 -1.04 6.09
N GLU A 42 23.36 -0.05 6.09
CA GLU A 42 23.57 0.87 7.22
C GLU A 42 22.32 1.69 7.54
N PHE A 43 21.42 1.91 6.58
CA PHE A 43 20.16 2.62 6.81
C PHE A 43 19.27 1.92 7.85
N ALA A 44 19.48 0.62 8.09
CA ALA A 44 18.78 -0.12 9.14
C ALA A 44 18.99 0.48 10.54
N ALA A 45 20.12 1.16 10.80
CA ALA A 45 20.36 1.85 12.06
C ALA A 45 19.39 3.01 12.30
N VAL A 46 18.80 3.60 11.26
CA VAL A 46 17.86 4.74 11.36
C VAL A 46 16.47 4.30 11.85
N TRP A 47 16.03 3.11 11.45
CA TRP A 47 14.68 2.61 11.78
C TRP A 47 14.67 1.44 12.78
N GLY A 48 15.82 0.81 13.04
CA GLY A 48 15.92 -0.45 13.79
C GLY A 48 15.39 -0.41 15.23
N GLU A 49 15.39 0.76 15.86
CA GLU A 49 14.83 0.95 17.21
C GLU A 49 13.31 1.27 17.20
N THR A 50 12.78 1.71 16.07
CA THR A 50 11.40 2.23 15.98
C THR A 50 10.45 1.28 15.22
N LEU A 51 10.96 0.50 14.27
CA LEU A 51 10.17 -0.36 13.40
C LEU A 51 10.67 -1.80 13.46
N SER A 52 9.74 -2.75 13.48
CA SER A 52 10.10 -4.16 13.32
C SER A 52 10.53 -4.46 11.88
N THR A 53 11.43 -5.42 11.71
CA THR A 53 11.87 -5.90 10.40
C THR A 53 10.69 -6.37 9.53
N GLU A 54 9.65 -6.95 10.15
CA GLU A 54 8.43 -7.35 9.45
C GLU A 54 7.67 -6.15 8.86
N MET A 55 7.51 -5.08 9.65
CA MET A 55 6.86 -3.85 9.18
C MET A 55 7.64 -3.19 8.04
N VAL A 56 8.96 -3.10 8.19
CA VAL A 56 9.87 -2.56 7.18
C VAL A 56 9.76 -3.35 5.88
N SER A 57 9.94 -4.66 5.96
CA SER A 57 9.83 -5.56 4.81
C SER A 57 8.48 -5.40 4.10
N ARG A 58 7.38 -5.41 4.87
CA ARG A 58 6.04 -5.28 4.31
C ARG A 58 5.82 -3.94 3.60
N TYR A 59 6.20 -2.81 4.21
CA TYR A 59 6.01 -1.48 3.63
C TYR A 59 6.95 -1.20 2.46
N ALA A 60 8.25 -1.45 2.64
CA ALA A 60 9.26 -1.22 1.61
C ALA A 60 8.97 -2.06 0.36
N SER A 61 8.62 -3.33 0.54
CA SER A 61 8.37 -4.25 -0.59
C SER A 61 7.18 -3.83 -1.46
N VAL A 62 6.07 -3.39 -0.84
CA VAL A 62 4.91 -2.88 -1.62
C VAL A 62 5.22 -1.54 -2.25
N ALA A 63 5.87 -0.63 -1.52
CA ALA A 63 6.27 0.68 -2.05
C ALA A 63 7.19 0.55 -3.28
N ARG A 64 8.14 -0.40 -3.25
CA ARG A 64 9.07 -0.69 -4.35
C ARG A 64 8.35 -1.28 -5.56
N ARG A 65 7.38 -2.17 -5.34
CA ARG A 65 6.67 -2.89 -6.42
C ARG A 65 5.48 -2.12 -7.00
N VAL A 66 4.92 -1.18 -6.25
CA VAL A 66 3.78 -0.34 -6.67
C VAL A 66 4.24 1.11 -6.69
N PRO A 67 4.75 1.60 -7.84
CA PRO A 67 5.37 2.92 -7.90
C PRO A 67 4.29 4.02 -7.79
N PRO A 68 4.65 5.26 -7.40
CA PRO A 68 3.70 6.34 -7.14
C PRO A 68 2.65 6.56 -8.24
N GLN A 69 3.03 6.46 -9.52
CA GLN A 69 2.13 6.60 -10.66
C GLN A 69 1.01 5.54 -10.76
N ASN A 70 1.21 4.39 -10.12
CA ASN A 70 0.19 3.32 -10.08
C ASN A 70 -0.72 3.46 -8.86
N ARG A 71 -0.35 4.24 -7.85
CA ARG A 71 -1.11 4.37 -6.60
C ARG A 71 -2.38 5.19 -6.80
N LYS A 72 -3.44 4.80 -6.12
CA LYS A 72 -4.77 5.42 -6.16
C LYS A 72 -5.16 5.85 -4.74
N ALA A 73 -5.20 7.15 -4.48
CA ALA A 73 -5.42 7.71 -3.14
C ALA A 73 -6.75 7.30 -2.50
N ASN A 74 -7.75 6.99 -3.33
CA ASN A 74 -9.06 6.50 -2.91
C ASN A 74 -9.09 5.01 -2.54
N LEU A 75 -8.07 4.22 -2.90
CA LEU A 75 -7.93 2.82 -2.50
C LEU A 75 -7.08 2.68 -1.22
N SER A 76 -7.30 1.59 -0.48
CA SER A 76 -6.50 1.27 0.70
C SER A 76 -5.09 0.81 0.32
N TRP A 77 -4.13 0.92 1.23
CA TRP A 77 -2.80 0.34 1.02
C TRP A 77 -2.88 -1.17 0.74
N SER A 78 -3.78 -1.90 1.43
CA SER A 78 -3.99 -3.34 1.22
C SER A 78 -4.48 -3.68 -0.20
N ALA A 79 -5.28 -2.84 -0.83
CA ALA A 79 -5.66 -3.00 -2.24
C ALA A 79 -4.43 -2.93 -3.17
N HIS A 80 -3.45 -2.09 -2.85
CA HIS A 80 -2.20 -2.01 -3.60
C HIS A 80 -1.28 -3.20 -3.31
N ALA A 81 -1.23 -3.66 -2.06
CA ALA A 81 -0.50 -4.87 -1.69
C ALA A 81 -1.02 -6.10 -2.46
N ALA A 82 -2.33 -6.19 -2.69
CA ALA A 82 -2.96 -7.25 -3.49
C ALA A 82 -2.41 -7.31 -4.92
N VAL A 83 -2.18 -6.17 -5.56
CA VAL A 83 -1.68 -6.11 -6.95
C VAL A 83 -0.15 -6.07 -7.05
N ALA A 84 0.58 -5.98 -5.94
CA ALA A 84 2.04 -5.76 -5.94
C ALA A 84 2.85 -6.85 -6.68
N ARG A 85 2.28 -8.04 -6.89
CA ARG A 85 2.91 -9.15 -7.63
C ARG A 85 2.64 -9.12 -9.13
N LEU A 86 1.78 -8.22 -9.60
CA LEU A 86 1.46 -8.04 -11.01
C LEU A 86 2.44 -7.09 -11.68
N SER A 87 2.50 -7.12 -13.02
CA SER A 87 3.25 -6.14 -13.79
C SER A 87 2.63 -4.74 -13.64
N HIS A 88 3.42 -3.68 -13.88
CA HIS A 88 2.92 -2.30 -13.73
C HIS A 88 1.65 -1.99 -14.56
N PRO A 89 1.50 -2.43 -15.82
CA PRO A 89 0.26 -2.24 -16.57
C PRO A 89 -0.94 -2.94 -15.93
N GLU A 90 -0.75 -4.16 -15.42
CA GLU A 90 -1.80 -4.94 -14.78
C GLU A 90 -2.21 -4.36 -13.43
N GLN A 91 -1.25 -3.86 -12.64
CA GLN A 91 -1.54 -3.10 -11.42
C GLN A 91 -2.49 -1.94 -11.72
N ARG A 92 -2.17 -1.11 -12.72
CA ARG A 92 -3.04 0.02 -13.12
C ARG A 92 -4.43 -0.45 -13.52
N ARG A 93 -4.50 -1.50 -14.34
CA ARG A 93 -5.77 -2.08 -14.80
C ARG A 93 -6.62 -2.57 -13.63
N MET A 94 -6.03 -3.37 -12.74
CA MET A 94 -6.74 -3.98 -11.62
C MET A 94 -7.18 -2.95 -10.58
N LEU A 95 -6.36 -1.94 -10.29
CA LEU A 95 -6.74 -0.84 -9.39
C LEU A 95 -7.85 0.04 -10.02
N ALA A 96 -7.80 0.28 -11.34
CA ALA A 96 -8.87 0.99 -12.03
C ALA A 96 -10.20 0.21 -12.01
N LEU A 97 -10.15 -1.11 -12.20
CA LEU A 97 -11.33 -1.98 -12.07
C LEU A 97 -11.86 -1.97 -10.64
N ALA A 98 -11.00 -2.06 -9.63
CA ALA A 98 -11.43 -2.01 -8.23
C ALA A 98 -12.19 -0.71 -7.91
N LEU A 99 -11.75 0.42 -8.45
CA LEU A 99 -12.47 1.70 -8.31
C LEU A 99 -13.81 1.72 -9.04
N LYS A 100 -13.83 1.23 -10.27
CA LYS A 100 -15.04 1.22 -11.10
C LYS A 100 -16.13 0.30 -10.50
N GLU A 101 -15.73 -0.87 -10.03
CA GLU A 101 -16.63 -1.94 -9.57
C GLU A 101 -16.85 -1.91 -8.05
N GLY A 102 -16.20 -1.00 -7.32
CA GLY A 102 -16.35 -0.84 -5.88
C GLY A 102 -15.73 -1.96 -5.04
N TRP A 103 -14.73 -2.67 -5.56
CA TRP A 103 -14.08 -3.78 -4.87
C TRP A 103 -13.30 -3.31 -3.63
N ASN A 104 -13.48 -4.03 -2.52
CA ASN A 104 -12.59 -3.87 -1.37
C ASN A 104 -11.25 -4.59 -1.62
N SER A 105 -10.33 -4.53 -0.65
CA SER A 105 -9.01 -5.17 -0.79
C SER A 105 -9.07 -6.69 -0.92
N ASP A 106 -10.05 -7.33 -0.30
CA ASP A 106 -10.19 -8.79 -0.31
C ASP A 106 -10.76 -9.27 -1.64
N ASP A 107 -11.77 -8.58 -2.17
CA ASP A 107 -12.31 -8.79 -3.51
C ASP A 107 -11.21 -8.65 -4.56
N LEU A 108 -10.45 -7.55 -4.50
CA LEU A 108 -9.34 -7.32 -5.41
C LEU A 108 -8.26 -8.41 -5.28
N ASN A 109 -7.88 -8.80 -4.07
CA ASN A 109 -6.93 -9.87 -3.84
C ASN A 109 -7.41 -11.21 -4.42
N LYS A 110 -8.70 -11.54 -4.28
CA LYS A 110 -9.28 -12.72 -4.92
C LYS A 110 -9.16 -12.64 -6.44
N LYS A 111 -9.52 -11.51 -7.05
CA LYS A 111 -9.41 -11.29 -8.50
C LYS A 111 -7.98 -11.37 -9.02
N VAL A 112 -7.01 -10.84 -8.28
CA VAL A 112 -5.60 -10.96 -8.63
C VAL A 112 -5.13 -12.42 -8.56
N ARG A 113 -5.56 -13.18 -7.55
CA ARG A 113 -5.22 -14.61 -7.42
C ARG A 113 -5.80 -15.44 -8.56
N GLU A 114 -7.06 -15.19 -8.94
CA GLU A 114 -7.71 -15.81 -10.09
C GLU A 114 -6.89 -15.57 -11.38
N LEU A 115 -6.55 -14.31 -11.66
CA LEU A 115 -5.73 -13.91 -12.81
C LEU A 115 -4.36 -14.63 -12.87
N ILE A 116 -3.68 -14.75 -11.72
CA ILE A 116 -2.38 -15.42 -11.63
C ILE A 116 -2.53 -16.94 -11.85
N ALA A 117 -3.60 -17.55 -11.32
CA ALA A 117 -3.85 -18.98 -11.45
C ALA A 117 -4.19 -19.36 -12.90
N GLU A 118 -5.02 -18.56 -13.57
CA GLU A 118 -5.37 -18.72 -14.99
C GLU A 118 -4.11 -18.73 -15.87
N ARG A 119 -3.23 -17.74 -15.69
CA ARG A 119 -1.94 -17.66 -16.41
C ARG A 119 -1.07 -18.90 -16.22
N LYS A 120 -0.98 -19.42 -14.99
CA LYS A 120 -0.19 -20.62 -14.70
C LYS A 120 -0.77 -21.86 -15.39
N ASN A 121 -2.09 -21.94 -15.52
CA ASN A 121 -2.75 -23.05 -16.19
C ASN A 121 -2.55 -23.01 -17.70
N GLU A 122 -2.57 -21.81 -18.30
CA GLU A 122 -2.27 -21.61 -19.73
C GLU A 122 -0.82 -22.00 -20.05
N GLN A 123 0.14 -21.58 -19.22
CA GLN A 123 1.56 -21.92 -19.39
C GLN A 123 1.87 -23.41 -19.27
N LYS A 124 1.04 -24.20 -18.58
CA LYS A 124 1.18 -25.66 -18.46
C LYS A 124 0.59 -26.43 -19.64
N LYS A 125 -0.29 -25.78 -20.41
CA LYS A 125 -0.97 -26.39 -21.56
C LYS A 125 -0.25 -26.11 -22.88
N ALA A 126 0.56 -25.05 -22.92
CA ALA A 126 1.49 -24.74 -24.00
C ALA A 126 2.77 -25.58 -23.87
#